data_AF-A0A6I2V568-F1
#
_entry.id   AF-A0A6I2V568-F1
#
_cell.length_a   1.000
_cell.length_b   1.000
_cell.length_c   1.000
_cell.angle_alpha   90.00
_cell.angle_beta   90.00
_cell.angle_gamma   90.00
#
_symmetry.space_group_name_H-M   'P 1'
#
loop_
_entity.id
_entity.type
_entity.pdbx_description
1 polymer ?
#
loop_
_entity_poly.entity_id
_entity_poly.type
_entity_poly.pdbx_seq_one_letter_code
_entity_poly.pdbx_strand_id
1 'polypeptide(L)'
;MMETMFSGSVVGIYIAPEAGAPMESRSEVEALANKGLDGDRYARAEGKFSGHKRPDQQRAVTLIEREALLAIFTEYGIELGEELTRRNIV
;
A
#
# COMPACT_ATOMS: atom_id res chain seq x y z
N MET A 1 -32.29 6.02 6.99
CA MET A 1 -31.28 4.96 6.81
C MET A 1 -29.98 5.54 7.33
N MET A 2 -29.53 5.15 8.52
CA MET A 2 -28.25 5.65 9.05
C MET A 2 -27.13 4.95 8.29
N GLU A 3 -26.34 5.71 7.53
CA GLU A 3 -25.07 5.23 7.00
C GLU A 3 -24.17 4.85 8.17
N THR A 4 -23.77 3.60 8.24
CA THR A 4 -22.69 3.18 9.14
C THR A 4 -21.40 3.76 8.56
N MET A 5 -20.90 4.88 9.11
CA MET A 5 -19.58 5.38 8.75
C MET A 5 -18.53 4.41 9.29
N PHE A 6 -17.76 3.82 8.39
CA PHE A 6 -16.55 3.07 8.75
C PHE A 6 -15.53 4.05 9.36
N SER A 7 -14.93 3.66 10.49
CA SER A 7 -13.86 4.41 11.14
C SER A 7 -12.60 3.57 11.12
N GLY A 8 -11.53 4.13 10.57
CA GLY A 8 -10.19 3.54 10.55
C GLY A 8 -9.14 4.65 10.61
N SER A 9 -7.91 4.29 10.94
CA SER A 9 -6.77 5.20 10.96
C SER A 9 -5.63 4.61 10.16
N VAL A 10 -4.90 5.44 9.42
CA VAL A 10 -3.62 5.03 8.83
C VAL A 10 -2.60 4.89 9.95
N VAL A 11 -2.05 3.70 10.09
CA VAL A 11 -1.08 3.35 11.13
C VAL A 11 0.32 3.09 10.56
N GLY A 12 0.44 2.98 9.23
CA GLY A 12 1.72 2.89 8.53
C GLY A 12 1.65 3.42 7.09
N ILE A 13 2.72 4.10 6.67
CA ILE A 13 2.91 4.54 5.28
C ILE A 13 4.22 3.99 4.77
N TYR A 14 4.17 3.34 3.60
CA TYR A 14 5.29 2.68 2.97
C TYR A 14 5.33 2.97 1.46
N ILE A 15 6.51 3.26 0.93
CA ILE A 15 6.74 3.39 -0.51
C ILE A 15 7.89 2.49 -0.93
N ALA A 16 7.98 2.12 -2.20
CA ALA A 16 9.26 1.63 -2.73
C ALA A 16 9.67 2.49 -3.92
N PRO A 17 10.93 2.93 -3.98
CA PRO A 17 11.40 3.76 -5.09
C PRO A 17 11.30 3.06 -6.44
N GLU A 18 11.51 1.74 -6.47
CA GLU A 18 11.61 0.93 -7.68
C GLU A 18 10.94 -0.45 -7.53
N ALA A 19 10.77 -1.16 -8.66
CA ALA A 19 10.28 -2.53 -8.66
C ALA A 19 11.26 -3.48 -7.95
N GLY A 20 10.77 -4.27 -6.99
CA GLY A 20 11.59 -5.23 -6.24
C GLY A 20 12.43 -4.62 -5.11
N ALA A 21 12.61 -3.30 -5.08
CA ALA A 21 13.25 -2.62 -3.96
C ALA A 21 12.52 -2.88 -2.63
N PRO A 22 13.24 -2.84 -1.49
CA PRO A 22 12.63 -2.81 -0.16
C PRO A 22 11.61 -1.69 -0.04
N MET A 23 10.61 -1.89 0.82
CA MET A 23 9.68 -0.82 1.18
C MET A 23 10.34 0.07 2.23
N GLU A 24 10.10 1.38 2.14
CA GLU A 24 10.61 2.42 3.02
C GLU A 24 9.45 3.03 3.80
N SER A 25 9.57 3.06 5.13
CA SER A 25 8.58 3.71 5.99
C SER A 25 8.68 5.23 5.87
N ARG A 26 7.52 5.89 5.83
CA ARG A 26 7.39 7.35 5.76
C ARG A 26 6.42 7.84 6.84
N SER A 27 6.66 9.03 7.37
CA SER A 27 5.70 9.72 8.25
C SER A 27 4.59 10.40 7.45
N GLU A 28 4.87 10.77 6.21
CA GLU A 28 3.96 11.44 5.29
C GLU A 28 4.35 11.14 3.83
N VAL A 29 3.40 11.28 2.91
CA VAL A 29 3.64 11.12 1.48
C VAL A 29 2.59 11.92 0.68
N GLU A 30 3.01 12.52 -0.43
CA GLU A 30 2.10 13.27 -1.30
C GLU A 30 1.34 12.32 -2.24
N ALA A 31 0.01 12.46 -2.29
CA ALA A 31 -0.83 11.73 -3.23
C ALA A 31 -1.03 12.56 -4.52
N LEU A 32 -0.41 12.10 -5.61
CA LEU A 32 -0.48 12.73 -6.91
C LEU A 32 -1.68 12.20 -7.71
N ALA A 33 -2.58 13.11 -8.10
CA ALA A 33 -3.79 12.78 -8.84
C ALA A 33 -3.50 11.94 -10.09
N ASN A 34 -4.20 10.81 -10.23
CA ASN A 34 -4.08 9.85 -11.34
C ASN A 34 -2.68 9.25 -11.54
N LYS A 35 -1.78 9.35 -10.56
CA LYS A 35 -0.42 8.78 -10.63
C LYS A 35 -0.14 7.84 -9.47
N GLY A 36 -0.49 8.24 -8.25
CA GLY A 36 -0.18 7.50 -7.03
C GLY A 36 0.63 8.32 -6.05
N LEU A 37 1.42 7.64 -5.23
CA LEU A 37 2.21 8.30 -4.17
C LEU A 37 3.55 8.78 -4.71
N ASP A 38 3.91 10.03 -4.42
CA ASP A 38 5.21 10.55 -4.84
C ASP A 38 6.35 9.68 -4.28
N GLY A 39 7.34 9.42 -5.13
CA GLY A 39 8.44 8.53 -4.82
C GLY A 39 8.14 7.03 -4.93
N ASP A 40 6.89 6.57 -5.04
CA ASP A 40 6.57 5.15 -5.22
C ASP A 40 6.73 4.69 -6.68
N ARG A 41 7.19 3.46 -6.86
CA ARG A 41 7.38 2.74 -8.13
C ARG A 41 6.18 2.81 -9.07
N TYR A 42 4.95 2.89 -8.55
CA TYR A 42 3.76 3.00 -9.40
C TYR A 42 3.50 4.41 -9.91
N ALA A 43 3.89 5.45 -9.16
CA ALA A 43 3.77 6.84 -9.60
C ALA A 43 4.71 7.19 -10.76
N ARG A 44 5.84 6.49 -10.87
CA ARG A 44 6.78 6.61 -11.99
C ARG A 44 6.45 5.73 -13.20
N ALA A 45 5.39 4.92 -13.12
CA ALA A 45 5.09 3.87 -14.11
C ALA A 45 6.26 2.88 -14.34
N GLU A 46 7.10 2.66 -13.34
CA GLU A 46 8.27 1.75 -13.38
C GLU A 46 8.04 0.46 -12.57
N GLY A 47 6.89 0.34 -11.88
CA GLY A 47 6.54 -0.87 -11.15
C GLY A 47 6.35 -2.09 -12.07
N LYS A 48 6.61 -3.29 -11.58
CA LYS A 48 6.46 -4.57 -12.35
C LYS A 48 5.08 -4.75 -13.04
N PHE A 49 4.04 -4.06 -12.56
CA PHE A 49 2.69 -4.08 -13.13
C PHE A 49 2.29 -2.80 -13.87
N SER A 50 3.20 -1.86 -14.07
CA SER A 50 2.95 -0.71 -14.95
C SER A 50 2.75 -1.20 -16.39
N GLY A 51 1.77 -0.63 -17.09
CA GLY A 51 1.44 -0.99 -18.47
C GLY A 51 0.64 -2.29 -18.68
N HIS A 52 0.47 -3.13 -17.67
CA HIS A 52 -0.29 -4.39 -17.79
C HIS A 52 -1.73 -4.20 -17.30
N LYS A 53 -2.58 -3.70 -18.21
CA LYS A 53 -4.06 -3.59 -18.17
C LYS A 53 -4.61 -2.20 -17.84
N ARG A 54 -5.36 -1.71 -18.84
CA ARG A 54 -6.32 -0.60 -18.93
C ARG A 54 -5.93 0.78 -18.35
N PRO A 55 -6.19 1.88 -19.09
CA PRO A 55 -5.91 3.26 -18.65
C PRO A 55 -6.53 3.67 -17.29
N ASP A 56 -7.56 2.96 -16.84
CA ASP A 56 -8.35 3.19 -15.62
C ASP A 56 -7.90 2.36 -14.40
N GLN A 57 -6.86 1.53 -14.52
CA GLN A 57 -6.42 0.59 -13.47
C GLN A 57 -4.98 0.83 -12.97
N GLN A 58 -4.51 2.08 -12.98
CA GLN A 58 -3.28 2.42 -12.27
C GLN A 58 -3.49 2.13 -10.78
N ARG A 59 -2.74 1.18 -10.22
CA ARG A 59 -2.68 0.90 -8.78
C ARG A 59 -1.97 2.06 -8.08
N ALA A 60 -2.64 3.21 -8.03
CA ALA A 60 -2.11 4.46 -7.53
C ALA A 60 -1.75 4.36 -6.04
N VAL A 61 -2.56 3.63 -5.28
CA VAL A 61 -2.35 3.36 -3.85
C VAL A 61 -2.79 1.93 -3.57
N THR A 62 -2.10 1.25 -2.66
CA THR A 62 -2.48 -0.08 -2.16
C THR A 62 -2.56 -0.09 -0.66
N LEU A 63 -3.51 -0.85 -0.09
CA LEU A 63 -3.73 -0.93 1.35
C LEU A 63 -3.88 -2.37 1.83
N ILE A 64 -3.64 -2.59 3.12
CA ILE A 64 -3.95 -3.81 3.87
C ILE A 64 -4.31 -3.43 5.31
N GLU A 65 -5.27 -4.11 5.90
CA GLU A 65 -5.63 -3.92 7.30
C GLU A 65 -4.58 -4.56 8.22
N ARG A 66 -4.17 -3.88 9.29
CA ARG A 66 -3.25 -4.45 10.30
C ARG A 66 -3.79 -5.75 10.89
N GLU A 67 -5.10 -5.86 11.01
CA GLU A 67 -5.85 -7.03 11.47
C GLU A 67 -5.55 -8.27 10.62
N ALA A 68 -5.30 -8.11 9.32
CA ALA A 68 -4.90 -9.22 8.45
C ALA A 68 -3.49 -9.75 8.79
N LEU A 69 -2.56 -8.87 9.19
CA LEU A 69 -1.23 -9.29 9.66
C LEU A 69 -1.33 -9.98 11.02
N LEU A 70 -2.17 -9.46 11.91
CA LEU A 70 -2.44 -10.10 13.20
C LEU A 70 -3.04 -11.50 13.01
N ALA A 71 -3.99 -11.66 12.09
CA ALA A 71 -4.57 -12.96 11.76
C ALA A 71 -3.50 -13.97 11.29
N ILE A 72 -2.56 -13.54 10.44
CA ILE A 72 -1.44 -14.38 9.99
C ILE A 72 -0.60 -14.88 11.19
N PHE A 73 -0.29 -13.97 12.12
CA PHE A 73 0.43 -14.35 13.34
C PHE A 73 -0.37 -15.31 14.21
N THR A 74 -1.65 -15.03 14.46
CA THR A 74 -2.47 -15.86 15.36
C THR A 74 -2.79 -17.24 14.79
N GLU A 75 -3.00 -17.35 13.47
CA GLU A 75 -3.39 -18.60 12.82
C GLU A 75 -2.19 -19.47 12.44
N TYR A 76 -1.06 -18.85 12.07
CA TYR A 76 0.09 -19.57 11.49
C TYR A 76 1.40 -19.36 12.27
N GLY A 77 1.42 -18.49 13.28
CA GLY A 77 2.64 -18.18 14.05
C GLY A 77 3.69 -17.41 13.25
N ILE A 78 3.31 -16.81 12.12
CA ILE A 78 4.23 -16.07 11.25
C ILE A 78 4.20 -14.59 11.65
N GLU A 79 5.32 -14.09 12.15
CA GLU A 79 5.53 -12.66 12.37
C GLU A 79 5.92 -12.01 11.04
N LEU A 80 5.06 -11.11 10.55
CA LEU A 80 5.26 -10.40 9.28
C LEU A 80 5.23 -8.89 9.53
N GLY A 81 6.33 -8.21 9.22
CA GLY A 81 6.39 -6.74 9.24
C GLY A 81 5.46 -6.11 8.19
N GLU A 82 4.90 -4.96 8.51
CA GLU A 82 3.98 -4.21 7.64
C GLU A 82 4.59 -3.89 6.28
N GLU A 83 5.86 -3.49 6.28
CA GLU A 83 6.66 -3.21 5.09
C GLU A 83 6.84 -4.43 4.17
N LEU A 84 6.76 -5.64 4.72
CA LEU A 84 6.93 -6.88 3.97
C LEU A 84 5.67 -7.25 3.16
N THR A 85 4.52 -6.66 3.49
CA THR A 85 3.28 -6.82 2.71
C THR A 85 3.33 -6.16 1.33
N ARG A 86 4.31 -5.25 1.13
CA ARG A 86 4.47 -4.42 -0.06
C ARG A 86 3.24 -3.56 -0.42
N ARG A 87 2.41 -3.25 0.57
CA ARG A 87 1.31 -2.29 0.49
C ARG A 87 1.76 -0.91 0.93
N ASN A 88 1.08 0.12 0.43
CA ASN A 88 1.47 1.48 0.73
C ASN A 88 0.91 1.97 2.06
N ILE A 89 -0.31 1.57 2.38
CA ILE A 89 -1.04 2.02 3.56
C ILE A 89 -1.40 0.79 4.41
N VAL A 90 -1.15 0.90 5.71
CA VAL A 90 -1.66 -0.02 6.73
C VAL A 90 -2.59 0.75 7.66
#